data_AF-K1TX88-F1
#
_entry.id   AF-K1TX88-F1
#
_cell.length_a   1.000
_cell.length_b   1.000
_cell.length_c   1.000
_cell.angle_alpha   90.00
_cell.angle_beta   90.00
_cell.angle_gamma   90.00
#
_symmetry.space_group_name_H-M   'P 1'
#
loop_
_entity.id
_entity.type
_entity.pdbx_description
1 polymer ?
#
loop_
_entity_poly.entity_id
_entity_poly.type
_entity_poly.pdbx_seq_one_letter_code
_entity_poly.pdbx_strand_id
1 'polypeptide(L)'
;MYQALAAYGDRLSQVGLFSFKVSRTGIITESGVAISNMLTYINRWPHIKWLLTMSNDGTNSIFAALRDNTDGAQDTFLSEIVRIMEKYPWRDGIDIDLEKGDGYSTHAASTAMFRNIYNTVKDYDSSKLMNIRLPCMNSINGSVGGENWCIYGDLNAYCDTAAIMSYGMAWAGSAPGAVSPRDWL
;
A
#
# COMPACT_ATOMS: atom_id res chain seq x y z
N MET A 1 8.98 12.12 10.82
CA MET A 1 8.11 12.57 9.72
C MET A 1 7.83 14.07 9.76
N TYR A 2 7.17 14.62 10.79
CA TYR A 2 6.80 16.05 10.85
C TYR A 2 7.96 17.03 10.62
N GLN A 3 9.10 16.81 11.28
CA GLN A 3 10.31 17.63 11.09
C GLN A 3 10.84 17.56 9.64
N ALA A 4 10.80 16.38 9.03
CA ALA A 4 11.24 16.20 7.65
C ALA A 4 10.31 16.94 6.67
N LEU A 5 8.99 16.85 6.88
CA LEU A 5 8.02 17.61 6.08
C LEU A 5 8.16 19.12 6.28
N ALA A 6 8.47 19.58 7.50
CA ALA A 6 8.71 21.00 7.77
C ALA A 6 9.93 21.54 7.02
N ALA A 7 11.00 20.73 6.93
CA ALA A 7 12.30 21.15 6.42
C ALA A 7 12.51 20.87 4.93
N TYR A 8 11.87 19.83 4.39
CA TYR A 8 12.19 19.28 3.07
C TYR A 8 10.96 19.00 2.19
N GLY A 9 9.79 19.52 2.55
CA GLY A 9 8.57 19.27 1.77
C GLY A 9 8.66 19.78 0.33
N ASP A 10 9.48 20.79 0.06
CA ASP A 10 9.82 21.31 -1.28
C ASP A 10 10.54 20.28 -2.18
N ARG A 11 11.08 19.21 -1.61
CA ARG A 11 11.84 18.16 -2.32
C ARG A 11 11.05 16.87 -2.52
N LEU A 12 9.84 16.79 -1.98
CA LEU A 12 9.00 15.60 -2.06
C LEU A 12 7.98 15.79 -3.18
N SER A 13 7.79 14.76 -4.00
CA SER A 13 6.73 14.74 -5.01
C SER A 13 5.49 13.98 -4.55
N GLN A 14 5.65 13.01 -3.65
CA GLN A 14 4.59 12.14 -3.16
C GLN A 14 4.86 11.69 -1.73
N VAL A 15 3.81 11.57 -0.92
CA VAL A 15 3.87 11.07 0.46
C VAL A 15 2.67 10.16 0.73
N GLY A 16 2.95 8.93 1.15
CA GLY A 16 1.94 8.02 1.72
C GLY A 16 1.79 8.23 3.23
N LEU A 17 0.58 8.48 3.69
CA LEU A 17 0.24 8.66 5.10
C LEU A 17 -0.25 7.33 5.69
N PHE A 18 0.60 6.67 6.47
CA PHE A 18 0.25 5.50 7.28
C PHE A 18 -0.71 5.87 8.41
N SER A 19 -1.98 5.98 8.01
CA SER A 19 -3.08 6.47 8.83
C SER A 19 -4.24 5.50 8.89
N PHE A 20 -4.21 4.38 8.14
CA PHE A 20 -5.33 3.45 8.07
C PHE A 20 -4.88 2.00 8.19
N LYS A 21 -5.55 1.28 9.11
CA LYS A 21 -5.38 -0.17 9.30
C LYS A 21 -6.61 -0.90 8.80
N VAL A 22 -6.36 -2.00 8.09
CA VAL A 22 -7.40 -2.89 7.55
C VAL A 22 -7.59 -4.07 8.49
N SER A 23 -8.84 -4.35 8.85
CA SER A 23 -9.19 -5.54 9.64
C SER A 23 -9.41 -6.76 8.75
N ARG A 24 -9.50 -7.94 9.35
CA ARG A 24 -9.81 -9.19 8.64
C ARG A 24 -11.19 -9.19 7.96
N THR A 25 -12.12 -8.35 8.43
CA THR A 25 -13.46 -8.20 7.86
C THR A 25 -13.52 -7.08 6.81
N GLY A 26 -12.38 -6.49 6.44
CA GLY A 26 -12.31 -5.40 5.47
C GLY A 26 -12.59 -3.99 6.01
N ILE A 27 -12.88 -3.85 7.31
CA ILE A 27 -13.13 -2.54 7.92
C ILE A 27 -11.83 -1.74 7.96
N ILE A 28 -11.90 -0.45 7.61
CA ILE A 28 -10.75 0.46 7.64
C ILE A 28 -10.89 1.44 8.82
N THR A 29 -9.97 1.34 9.78
CA THR A 29 -9.92 2.24 10.94
C THR A 29 -8.75 3.20 10.82
N GLU A 30 -8.99 4.48 11.13
CA GLU A 30 -7.91 5.45 11.23
C GLU A 30 -7.02 5.13 12.44
N SER A 31 -5.75 4.82 12.18
CA SER A 31 -4.76 4.43 13.17
C SER A 31 -3.36 4.76 12.65
N GLY A 32 -2.44 5.14 13.54
CA GLY A 32 -1.10 5.61 13.16
C GLY A 32 -1.01 7.13 13.15
N VAL A 33 -0.57 7.72 12.05
CA VAL A 33 -0.51 9.18 11.91
C VAL A 33 -1.93 9.74 11.84
N ALA A 34 -2.35 10.54 12.80
CA ALA A 34 -3.63 11.24 12.72
C ALA A 34 -3.64 12.25 11.57
N ILE A 35 -4.65 12.20 10.70
CA ILE A 35 -4.75 13.11 9.54
C ILE A 35 -4.84 14.58 9.98
N SER A 36 -5.49 14.84 11.12
CA SER A 36 -5.59 16.18 11.71
C SER A 36 -4.21 16.84 11.95
N ASN A 37 -3.22 16.05 12.38
CA ASN A 37 -1.85 16.53 12.60
C ASN A 37 -1.11 16.82 11.29
N MET A 38 -1.60 16.31 10.17
CA MET A 38 -0.98 16.45 8.85
C MET A 38 -1.48 17.67 8.08
N LEU A 39 -2.65 18.23 8.43
CA LEU A 39 -3.29 19.33 7.69
C LEU A 39 -2.37 20.54 7.51
N THR A 40 -1.58 20.89 8.54
CA THR A 40 -0.59 21.98 8.45
C THR A 40 0.42 21.76 7.33
N TYR A 41 0.88 20.52 7.11
CA TYR A 41 1.87 20.18 6.10
C TYR A 41 1.26 20.02 4.71
N ILE A 42 0.07 19.42 4.65
CA ILE A 42 -0.72 19.30 3.40
C ILE A 42 -0.97 20.70 2.82
N ASN A 43 -1.44 21.63 3.63
CA ASN A 43 -1.71 23.00 3.19
C ASN A 43 -0.44 23.78 2.84
N ARG A 44 0.68 23.49 3.50
CA ARG A 44 1.97 24.15 3.22
C ARG A 44 2.60 23.68 1.91
N TRP A 45 2.38 22.42 1.53
CA TRP A 45 3.02 21.80 0.37
C TRP A 45 1.98 21.25 -0.63
N PRO A 46 1.26 22.14 -1.35
CA PRO A 46 0.18 21.75 -2.26
C PRO A 46 0.66 21.02 -3.53
N HIS A 47 1.97 21.00 -3.78
CA HIS A 47 2.56 20.29 -4.92
C HIS A 47 2.80 18.80 -4.63
N ILE A 48 2.85 18.39 -3.36
CA ILE A 48 3.03 16.99 -2.97
C ILE A 48 1.75 16.22 -3.29
N LYS A 49 1.90 15.06 -3.91
CA LYS A 49 0.85 14.06 -4.04
C LYS A 49 0.65 13.34 -2.72
N TRP A 50 -0.47 13.56 -2.07
CA TRP A 50 -0.77 12.96 -0.79
C TRP A 50 -1.66 11.74 -0.95
N LEU A 51 -1.14 10.59 -0.52
CA LEU A 51 -1.84 9.31 -0.59
C LEU A 51 -2.21 8.83 0.81
N LEU A 52 -3.39 8.27 0.95
CA LEU A 52 -3.84 7.66 2.20
C LEU A 52 -3.44 6.19 2.19
N THR A 53 -2.48 5.81 3.03
CA THR A 53 -1.96 4.45 3.10
C THR A 53 -2.88 3.56 3.91
N MET A 54 -3.28 2.43 3.33
CA MET A 54 -4.09 1.38 3.93
C MET A 54 -3.24 0.12 4.08
N SER A 55 -3.03 -0.32 5.31
CA SER A 55 -2.12 -1.43 5.61
C SER A 55 -2.78 -2.54 6.41
N ASN A 56 -2.35 -3.79 6.17
CA ASN A 56 -2.67 -4.93 7.03
C ASN A 56 -1.59 -5.20 8.10
N ASP A 57 -0.62 -4.30 8.27
CA ASP A 57 0.53 -4.42 9.18
C ASP A 57 1.28 -5.78 9.03
N GLY A 58 1.35 -6.33 7.81
CA GLY A 58 1.96 -7.64 7.58
C GLY A 58 1.19 -8.83 8.17
N THR A 59 -0.10 -8.66 8.49
CA THR A 59 -0.94 -9.76 8.99
C THR A 59 -1.49 -10.59 7.82
N ASN A 60 -0.91 -11.76 7.58
CA ASN A 60 -1.30 -12.69 6.51
C ASN A 60 -2.79 -13.03 6.48
N SER A 61 -3.40 -13.30 7.64
CA SER A 61 -4.81 -13.69 7.71
C SER A 61 -5.79 -12.59 7.29
N ILE A 62 -5.36 -11.32 7.34
CA ILE A 62 -6.11 -10.18 6.80
C ILE A 62 -5.98 -10.19 5.27
N PHE A 63 -4.75 -10.29 4.74
CA PHE A 63 -4.53 -10.37 3.29
C PHE A 63 -5.35 -11.51 2.68
N ALA A 64 -5.26 -12.72 3.26
CA ALA A 64 -5.98 -13.89 2.78
C ALA A 64 -7.50 -13.67 2.78
N ALA A 65 -8.06 -13.07 3.85
CA ALA A 65 -9.49 -12.79 3.91
C ALA A 65 -9.94 -11.80 2.82
N LEU A 66 -9.14 -10.76 2.55
CA LEU A 66 -9.42 -9.83 1.46
C LEU A 66 -9.27 -10.50 0.08
N ARG A 67 -8.21 -11.27 -0.13
CA ARG A 67 -7.94 -11.97 -1.40
C ARG A 67 -9.05 -12.94 -1.74
N ASP A 68 -9.47 -13.73 -0.76
CA ASP A 68 -10.43 -14.82 -0.92
C ASP A 68 -11.88 -14.36 -0.71
N ASN A 69 -12.10 -13.05 -0.48
CA ASN A 69 -13.37 -12.43 -0.10
C ASN A 69 -14.13 -13.20 1.00
N THR A 70 -13.40 -13.64 2.03
CA THR A 70 -13.98 -14.40 3.15
C THR A 70 -15.06 -13.57 3.83
N ASP A 71 -16.28 -14.11 3.91
CA ASP A 71 -17.44 -13.46 4.53
C ASP A 71 -17.72 -12.03 4.01
N GLY A 72 -17.36 -11.72 2.75
CA GLY A 72 -17.55 -10.39 2.15
C GLY A 72 -16.50 -9.35 2.56
N ALA A 73 -15.33 -9.78 3.06
CA ALA A 73 -14.28 -8.87 3.50
C ALA A 73 -13.71 -7.98 2.39
N GLN A 74 -13.60 -8.47 1.15
CA GLN A 74 -13.17 -7.65 0.02
C GLN A 74 -14.23 -6.59 -0.30
N ASP A 75 -15.49 -6.98 -0.37
CA ASP A 75 -16.60 -6.07 -0.67
C ASP A 75 -16.67 -4.93 0.36
N THR A 76 -16.51 -5.28 1.64
CA THR A 76 -16.42 -4.31 2.73
C THR A 76 -15.22 -3.38 2.53
N PHE A 77 -14.03 -3.92 2.27
CA PHE A 77 -12.82 -3.13 2.05
C PHE A 77 -12.93 -2.15 0.88
N LEU A 78 -13.51 -2.57 -0.24
CA LEU A 78 -13.75 -1.71 -1.41
C LEU A 78 -14.72 -0.57 -1.07
N SER A 79 -15.79 -0.84 -0.32
CA SER A 79 -16.71 0.21 0.14
C SER A 79 -16.04 1.19 1.12
N GLU A 80 -15.15 0.70 1.98
CA GLU A 80 -14.42 1.52 2.93
C GLU A 80 -13.37 2.41 2.26
N ILE A 81 -12.74 1.95 1.16
CA ILE A 81 -11.87 2.78 0.32
C ILE A 81 -12.64 4.01 -0.17
N VAL A 82 -13.85 3.82 -0.70
CA VAL A 82 -14.71 4.92 -1.17
C VAL A 82 -15.09 5.84 0.00
N ARG A 83 -15.54 5.28 1.13
CA ARG A 83 -15.88 6.07 2.34
C ARG A 83 -14.72 6.95 2.82
N ILE A 84 -13.50 6.42 2.83
CA ILE A 84 -12.30 7.16 3.23
C ILE A 84 -11.96 8.25 2.21
N MET A 85 -12.08 7.96 0.91
CA MET A 85 -11.89 8.95 -0.13
C MET A 85 -12.91 10.09 -0.03
N GLU A 86 -14.19 9.81 0.22
CA GLU A 86 -15.22 10.82 0.44
C GLU A 86 -14.95 11.67 1.68
N LYS A 87 -14.49 11.05 2.77
CA LYS A 87 -14.14 11.76 4.02
C LYS A 87 -13.00 12.77 3.84
N TYR A 88 -12.06 12.50 2.94
CA TYR A 88 -10.82 13.28 2.81
C TYR A 88 -10.60 13.86 1.41
N PRO A 89 -11.53 14.63 0.83
CA PRO A 89 -11.56 14.96 -0.60
C PRO A 89 -10.30 15.67 -1.17
N TRP A 90 -9.45 16.21 -0.31
CA TRP A 90 -8.17 16.82 -0.67
C TRP A 90 -7.10 15.82 -1.13
N ARG A 91 -7.19 14.53 -0.76
CA ARG A 91 -6.22 13.51 -1.18
C ARG A 91 -6.11 13.40 -2.70
N ASP A 92 -4.90 13.14 -3.17
CA ASP A 92 -4.63 12.81 -4.57
C ASP A 92 -4.96 11.34 -4.88
N GLY A 93 -4.97 10.47 -3.86
CA GLY A 93 -5.24 9.05 -4.07
C GLY A 93 -5.07 8.21 -2.81
N ILE A 94 -4.92 6.90 -3.03
CA ILE A 94 -4.65 5.91 -1.99
C ILE A 94 -3.34 5.17 -2.25
N ASP A 95 -2.84 4.55 -1.20
CA ASP A 95 -1.62 3.76 -1.24
C ASP A 95 -1.88 2.43 -0.53
N ILE A 96 -1.75 1.33 -1.25
CA ILE A 96 -2.10 0.00 -0.78
C ILE A 96 -0.85 -0.73 -0.32
N ASP A 97 -0.82 -1.05 0.97
CA ASP A 97 0.27 -1.73 1.64
C ASP A 97 -0.21 -3.03 2.28
N LEU A 98 -0.68 -3.92 1.41
CA LEU A 98 -1.10 -5.26 1.79
C LEU A 98 0.06 -6.22 1.58
N GLU A 99 0.62 -6.71 2.68
CA GLU A 99 1.78 -7.61 2.71
C GLU A 99 1.38 -9.02 3.18
N LYS A 100 2.27 -9.98 2.98
CA LYS A 100 2.11 -11.40 3.32
C LYS A 100 0.99 -12.11 2.54
N GLY A 101 0.95 -11.96 1.22
CA GLY A 101 -0.04 -12.61 0.36
C GLY A 101 0.17 -14.10 0.04
N ASP A 102 1.06 -14.79 0.78
CA ASP A 102 1.52 -16.18 0.57
C ASP A 102 2.47 -16.37 -0.63
N GLY A 103 2.63 -17.63 -1.06
CA GLY A 103 3.51 -18.03 -2.15
C GLY A 103 2.86 -17.92 -3.53
N TYR A 104 3.57 -18.38 -4.55
CA TYR A 104 3.18 -18.24 -5.95
C TYR A 104 1.77 -18.76 -6.27
N SER A 105 1.27 -19.80 -5.60
CA SER A 105 -0.05 -20.37 -5.88
C SER A 105 -1.22 -19.38 -5.71
N THR A 106 -1.03 -18.28 -4.99
CA THR A 106 -2.07 -17.28 -4.72
C THR A 106 -1.97 -16.06 -5.64
N HIS A 107 -1.03 -16.03 -6.60
CA HIS A 107 -0.75 -14.85 -7.41
C HIS A 107 -1.98 -14.38 -8.20
N ALA A 108 -2.68 -15.29 -8.88
CA ALA A 108 -3.82 -14.95 -9.72
C ALA A 108 -4.98 -14.31 -8.93
N ALA A 109 -5.28 -14.87 -7.74
CA ALA A 109 -6.30 -14.32 -6.86
C ALA A 109 -5.88 -12.97 -6.27
N SER A 110 -4.59 -12.82 -5.92
CA SER A 110 -4.03 -11.55 -5.44
C SER A 110 -4.10 -10.47 -6.52
N THR A 111 -3.71 -10.78 -7.77
CA THR A 111 -3.87 -9.90 -8.92
C THR A 111 -5.32 -9.48 -9.12
N ALA A 112 -6.28 -10.42 -9.01
CA ALA A 112 -7.69 -10.11 -9.13
C ALA A 112 -8.17 -9.14 -8.03
N MET A 113 -7.72 -9.32 -6.78
CA MET A 113 -7.99 -8.39 -5.69
C MET A 113 -7.45 -6.98 -6.00
N PHE A 114 -6.19 -6.85 -6.45
CA PHE A 114 -5.61 -5.55 -6.80
C PHE A 114 -6.31 -4.88 -7.98
N ARG A 115 -6.74 -5.64 -8.99
CA ARG A 115 -7.60 -5.13 -10.07
C ARG A 115 -8.90 -4.56 -9.52
N ASN A 116 -9.55 -5.26 -8.60
CA ASN A 116 -10.83 -4.80 -8.04
C ASN A 116 -10.66 -3.52 -7.22
N ILE A 117 -9.57 -3.42 -6.45
CA ILE A 117 -9.18 -2.18 -5.76
C ILE A 117 -8.97 -1.04 -6.76
N TYR A 118 -8.18 -1.28 -7.81
CA TYR A 118 -7.90 -0.27 -8.83
C TYR A 118 -9.16 0.22 -9.51
N ASN A 119 -10.02 -0.69 -9.98
CA ASN A 119 -11.29 -0.33 -10.59
C ASN A 119 -12.18 0.45 -9.62
N THR A 120 -12.24 0.06 -8.34
CA THR A 120 -13.01 0.81 -7.32
C THR A 120 -12.53 2.26 -7.19
N VAL A 121 -11.21 2.50 -7.21
CA VAL A 121 -10.64 3.85 -7.18
C VAL A 121 -11.01 4.62 -8.45
N LYS A 122 -10.82 4.01 -9.62
CA LYS A 122 -11.04 4.67 -10.91
C LYS A 122 -12.51 4.91 -11.24
N ASP A 123 -13.39 4.02 -10.80
CA ASP A 123 -14.84 4.15 -10.96
C ASP A 123 -15.40 5.25 -10.04
N TYR A 124 -14.82 5.41 -8.84
CA TYR A 124 -15.18 6.52 -7.95
C TYR A 124 -14.72 7.88 -8.52
N ASP A 125 -13.45 7.99 -8.92
CA ASP A 125 -12.89 9.17 -9.56
C ASP A 125 -11.60 8.78 -10.30
N SER A 126 -11.67 8.78 -11.64
CA SER A 126 -10.57 8.34 -12.50
C SER A 126 -9.32 9.22 -12.41
N SER A 127 -9.42 10.42 -11.83
CA SER A 127 -8.28 11.29 -11.54
C SER A 127 -7.49 10.88 -10.30
N LYS A 128 -8.04 10.01 -9.43
CA LYS A 128 -7.38 9.58 -8.20
C LYS A 128 -6.30 8.55 -8.46
N LEU A 129 -5.17 8.72 -7.77
CA LEU A 129 -4.03 7.83 -7.87
C LEU A 129 -4.23 6.59 -7.00
N MET A 130 -3.69 5.46 -7.47
CA MET A 130 -3.48 4.25 -6.70
C MET A 130 -2.00 3.88 -6.76
N ASN A 131 -1.32 4.00 -5.62
CA ASN A 131 0.00 3.42 -5.43
C ASN A 131 -0.13 2.01 -4.82
N ILE A 132 0.73 1.08 -5.23
CA ILE A 132 0.88 -0.21 -4.55
C ILE A 132 2.29 -0.33 -3.97
N ARG A 133 2.40 -0.83 -2.74
CA ARG A 133 3.67 -1.28 -2.16
C ARG A 133 3.88 -2.76 -2.43
N LEU A 134 5.02 -3.10 -3.01
CA LEU A 134 5.30 -4.45 -3.46
C LEU A 134 6.58 -4.98 -2.80
N PRO A 135 6.62 -6.26 -2.41
CA PRO A 135 7.85 -6.89 -1.96
C PRO A 135 8.87 -6.87 -3.10
N CYS A 136 10.15 -6.72 -2.79
CA CYS A 136 11.20 -6.73 -3.80
C CYS A 136 11.41 -8.15 -4.36
N MET A 137 11.29 -8.27 -5.69
CA MET A 137 11.43 -9.51 -6.44
C MET A 137 12.67 -9.47 -7.32
N ASN A 138 13.51 -10.52 -7.29
CA ASN A 138 14.64 -10.65 -8.24
C ASN A 138 14.31 -11.53 -9.47
N SER A 139 13.16 -12.19 -9.44
CA SER A 139 12.62 -13.07 -10.48
C SER A 139 11.18 -13.43 -10.13
N ILE A 140 10.46 -14.10 -11.04
CA ILE A 140 9.19 -14.76 -10.69
C ILE A 140 9.48 -15.81 -9.60
N ASN A 141 8.70 -15.78 -8.51
CA ASN A 141 8.90 -16.63 -7.33
C ASN A 141 10.24 -16.36 -6.59
N GLY A 142 10.82 -15.16 -6.78
CA GLY A 142 12.12 -14.75 -6.25
C GLY A 142 12.09 -13.76 -5.08
N SER A 143 11.03 -13.74 -4.26
CA SER A 143 10.96 -12.90 -3.07
C SER A 143 11.92 -13.43 -1.98
N VAL A 144 12.76 -12.55 -1.42
CA VAL A 144 13.58 -12.87 -0.23
C VAL A 144 12.70 -13.25 0.96
N GLY A 145 11.58 -12.55 1.16
CA GLY A 145 10.63 -12.77 2.26
C GLY A 145 9.62 -13.91 2.02
N GLY A 146 9.74 -14.68 0.94
CA GLY A 146 8.80 -15.76 0.58
C GLY A 146 7.44 -15.30 0.04
N GLU A 147 7.25 -14.01 -0.20
CA GLU A 147 6.00 -13.40 -0.68
C GLU A 147 5.85 -13.49 -2.20
N ASN A 148 5.82 -14.73 -2.69
CA ASN A 148 5.82 -15.02 -4.11
C ASN A 148 4.45 -14.86 -4.79
N TRP A 149 3.43 -14.42 -4.06
CA TRP A 149 2.14 -13.98 -4.59
C TRP A 149 2.27 -12.82 -5.58
N CYS A 150 3.32 -12.01 -5.47
CA CYS A 150 3.49 -10.78 -6.24
C CYS A 150 4.12 -11.06 -7.62
N ILE A 151 3.41 -10.69 -8.69
CA ILE A 151 3.92 -10.71 -10.07
C ILE A 151 3.77 -9.31 -10.67
N TYR A 152 4.89 -8.59 -10.83
CA TYR A 152 4.87 -7.20 -11.27
C TYR A 152 4.19 -7.01 -12.63
N GLY A 153 4.43 -7.94 -13.57
CA GLY A 153 3.82 -7.89 -14.90
C GLY A 153 2.28 -7.96 -14.84
N ASP A 154 1.74 -8.77 -13.92
CA ASP A 154 0.30 -8.93 -13.73
C ASP A 154 -0.33 -7.69 -13.07
N LEU A 155 0.42 -7.02 -12.18
CA LEU A 155 -0.04 -5.85 -11.41
C LEU A 155 0.14 -4.53 -12.16
N ASN A 156 0.97 -4.49 -13.21
CA ASN A 156 1.32 -3.26 -13.94
C ASN A 156 0.10 -2.48 -14.49
N ALA A 157 -0.98 -3.18 -14.83
CA ALA A 157 -2.21 -2.55 -15.32
C ALA A 157 -3.14 -2.01 -14.21
N TYR A 158 -2.83 -2.31 -12.94
CA TYR A 158 -3.71 -2.07 -11.80
C TYR A 158 -3.08 -1.14 -10.75
N CYS A 159 -2.19 -0.25 -11.18
CA CYS A 159 -1.64 0.84 -10.37
C CYS A 159 -1.24 2.02 -11.25
N ASP A 160 -1.24 3.23 -10.69
CA ASP A 160 -0.62 4.40 -11.33
C ASP A 160 0.88 4.47 -11.01
N THR A 161 1.25 4.08 -9.80
CA THR A 161 2.64 3.98 -9.35
C THR A 161 2.83 2.76 -8.46
N ALA A 162 4.07 2.28 -8.37
CA ALA A 162 4.44 1.23 -7.43
C ALA A 162 5.67 1.65 -6.62
N ALA A 163 5.65 1.35 -5.33
CA ALA A 163 6.80 1.44 -4.45
C ALA A 163 7.36 0.04 -4.21
N ILE A 164 8.51 -0.26 -4.81
CA ILE A 164 9.19 -1.52 -4.54
C ILE A 164 9.92 -1.39 -3.21
N MET A 165 9.55 -2.24 -2.25
CA MET A 165 10.14 -2.26 -0.90
C MET A 165 11.49 -2.97 -0.93
N SER A 166 12.45 -2.35 -1.60
CA SER A 166 13.79 -2.87 -1.83
C SER A 166 14.71 -2.67 -0.61
N TYR A 167 14.20 -3.06 0.55
CA TYR A 167 14.90 -3.09 1.84
C TYR A 167 14.46 -4.34 2.62
N GLY A 168 15.16 -4.66 3.71
CA GLY A 168 14.84 -5.81 4.56
C GLY A 168 15.53 -7.10 4.14
N MET A 169 16.56 -7.04 3.28
CA MET A 169 17.43 -8.18 2.99
C MET A 169 18.10 -8.71 4.27
N ALA A 170 18.61 -7.79 5.09
CA ALA A 170 18.91 -8.02 6.49
C ALA A 170 17.99 -7.16 7.37
N TRP A 171 17.50 -7.73 8.48
CA TRP A 171 16.58 -7.08 9.41
C TRP A 171 16.86 -7.55 10.85
N ALA A 172 16.16 -6.97 11.83
CA ALA A 172 16.43 -7.20 13.26
C ALA A 172 16.33 -8.68 13.69
N GLY A 173 15.62 -9.53 12.94
CA GLY A 173 15.49 -10.97 13.19
C GLY A 173 16.32 -11.88 12.27
N SER A 174 17.18 -11.34 11.39
CA SER A 174 18.06 -12.13 10.52
C SER A 174 19.50 -12.16 11.03
N ALA A 175 20.37 -12.89 10.31
CA ALA A 175 21.81 -12.69 10.44
C ALA A 175 22.19 -11.23 10.12
N PRO A 176 23.27 -10.67 10.73
CA PRO A 176 23.75 -9.34 10.41
C PRO A 176 24.13 -9.18 8.93
N GLY A 177 23.76 -8.05 8.33
CA GLY A 177 24.04 -7.75 6.93
C GLY A 177 23.53 -6.36 6.53
N ALA A 178 23.75 -5.99 5.27
CA ALA A 178 23.21 -4.75 4.74
C ALA A 178 21.68 -4.85 4.59
N VAL A 179 20.96 -3.81 5.00
CA VAL A 179 19.49 -3.75 4.93
C VAL A 179 18.99 -3.74 3.47
N SER A 180 19.74 -3.09 2.58
CA SER A 180 19.44 -2.96 1.15
C SER A 180 20.77 -2.99 0.37
N PRO A 181 21.35 -4.18 0.14
CA PRO A 181 22.62 -4.29 -0.54
C PRO A 181 22.46 -4.01 -2.04
N ARG A 182 23.44 -3.30 -2.62
CA ARG A 182 23.38 -2.80 -4.00
C ARG A 182 23.28 -3.90 -5.06
N ASP A 183 23.84 -5.08 -4.80
CA ASP A 183 23.82 -6.22 -5.73
C ASP A 183 22.47 -6.95 -5.78
N TRP A 184 21.59 -6.69 -4.80
CA TRP A 184 20.21 -7.18 -4.79
C TRP A 184 19.22 -6.21 -5.47
N LEU A 185 19.59 -4.92 -5.58
CA LEU A 185 18.81 -3.87 -6.24
C LEU A 185 18.98 -3.92 -7.76
#